data_AF-A0A392P9L4-F1
#
_entry.id   AF-A0A392P9L4-F1
#
_cell.length_a   1.000
_cell.length_b   1.000
_cell.length_c   1.000
_cell.angle_alpha   90.00
_cell.angle_beta   90.00
_cell.angle_gamma   90.00
#
_symmetry.space_group_name_H-M   'P 1'
#
loop_
_entity.id
_entity.type
_entity.pdbx_description
1 polymer ?
#
loop_
_entity_poly.entity_id
_entity_poly.type
_entity_poly.pdbx_seq_one_letter_code
_entity_poly.pdbx_strand_id
1 'polypeptide(L)'
;MQSCGAGVLADGRLADLIRRVATFGMVLMKLDLRQESGRHAETLDAITKYLDLGTYSEWDEEKKLDFLTKELKGKRPLVPPNIEVSPDVKEVLDTFRIAAELGSDSL
;
A
#
# COMPACT_ATOMS: atom_id res chain seq x y z
N MET A 1 2.20 35.55 -17.40
CA MET A 1 3.03 35.78 -18.61
C MET A 1 2.19 36.07 -19.84
N GLN A 2 1.12 35.32 -20.12
CA GLN A 2 0.23 35.62 -21.26
C GLN A 2 -0.46 36.99 -21.14
N SER A 3 -0.94 37.38 -19.95
CA SER A 3 -1.60 38.68 -19.71
C SER A 3 -0.70 39.91 -19.83
N CYS A 4 0.63 39.73 -19.85
CA CYS A 4 1.61 40.82 -19.97
C CYS A 4 2.33 40.82 -21.33
N GLY A 5 1.80 40.11 -22.33
CA GLY A 5 2.37 40.06 -23.69
C GLY A 5 3.59 39.16 -23.88
N ALA A 6 4.02 38.42 -22.84
CA ALA A 6 5.19 37.54 -22.88
C ALA A 6 4.83 36.08 -23.28
N GLY A 7 3.95 35.91 -24.27
CA GLY A 7 3.44 34.59 -24.69
C GLY A 7 4.52 33.62 -25.16
N VAL A 8 5.49 34.10 -25.95
CA VAL A 8 6.61 33.29 -26.46
C VAL A 8 7.45 32.67 -25.32
N LEU A 9 7.60 33.38 -24.20
CA LEU A 9 8.29 32.86 -23.00
C LEU A 9 7.43 31.83 -22.25
N ALA A 10 6.12 32.01 -22.24
CA ALA A 10 5.18 31.08 -21.61
C ALA A 10 5.11 29.74 -22.36
N ASP A 11 5.05 29.78 -23.70
CA ASP A 11 4.84 28.60 -24.52
C ASP A 11 6.12 27.77 -24.78
N GLY A 12 7.28 28.27 -24.34
CA GLY A 12 8.56 27.56 -24.41
C GLY A 12 8.84 26.71 -23.15
N ARG A 13 10.00 26.94 -22.53
CA ARG A 13 10.51 26.14 -21.40
C ARG A 13 9.56 26.08 -20.20
N LEU A 14 8.74 27.11 -19.99
CA LEU A 14 7.77 27.14 -18.91
C LEU A 14 6.62 26.15 -19.14
N ALA A 15 6.03 26.13 -20.34
CA ALA A 15 5.03 25.14 -20.71
C ALA A 15 5.58 23.71 -20.62
N ASP A 16 6.83 23.49 -21.05
CA ASP A 16 7.47 22.18 -20.94
C ASP A 16 7.68 21.75 -19.48
N LEU A 17 8.04 22.67 -18.60
CA LEU A 17 8.16 22.38 -17.17
C LEU A 17 6.80 22.00 -16.57
N ILE A 18 5.74 22.75 -16.89
CA ILE A 18 4.37 22.44 -16.42
C ILE A 18 3.94 21.06 -16.89
N ARG A 19 4.18 20.72 -18.17
CA ARG A 19 3.87 19.39 -18.72
C ARG A 19 4.66 18.30 -17.99
N ARG A 20 5.95 18.50 -17.73
CA ARG A 20 6.78 17.53 -16.99
C ARG A 20 6.28 17.31 -15.57
N VAL A 21 5.95 18.37 -14.84
CA VAL A 21 5.38 18.25 -13.49
C VAL A 21 4.02 17.55 -13.54
N ALA A 22 3.19 17.84 -14.54
CA ALA A 22 1.90 17.17 -14.71
C ALA A 22 2.04 15.68 -15.10
N THR A 23 3.07 15.31 -15.87
CA THR A 23 3.30 13.91 -16.29
C THR A 23 4.01 13.08 -15.22
N PHE A 24 5.03 13.63 -14.56
CA PHE A 24 5.94 12.88 -13.70
C PHE A 24 5.73 13.17 -12.21
N GLY A 25 4.99 14.22 -11.87
CA GLY A 25 4.83 14.67 -10.50
C GLY A 25 6.18 14.99 -9.84
N MET A 26 6.25 14.77 -8.53
CA MET A 26 7.47 14.94 -7.74
C MET A 26 8.23 13.63 -7.50
N VAL A 27 7.64 12.49 -7.84
CA VAL A 27 8.19 11.14 -7.61
C VAL A 27 8.70 10.46 -8.87
N LEU A 28 8.62 11.14 -10.02
CA LEU A 28 8.97 10.66 -11.36
C LEU A 28 8.07 9.53 -11.89
N MET A 29 7.92 8.46 -11.12
CA MET A 29 7.05 7.31 -11.40
C MET A 29 6.50 6.75 -10.09
N LYS A 30 5.32 6.13 -10.18
CA LYS A 30 4.76 5.34 -9.10
C LYS A 30 5.47 3.99 -8.99
N LEU A 31 5.64 3.51 -7.76
CA LEU A 31 6.24 2.21 -7.49
C LEU A 31 5.15 1.12 -7.39
N ASP A 32 5.28 0.07 -8.19
CA ASP A 32 4.43 -1.11 -8.09
C ASP A 32 4.90 -2.03 -6.95
N LEU A 33 4.00 -2.37 -6.04
CA LEU A 33 4.27 -3.34 -4.97
C LEU A 33 3.68 -4.70 -5.35
N ARG A 34 4.55 -5.70 -5.47
CA ARG A 34 4.15 -7.05 -5.84
C ARG A 34 4.68 -8.09 -4.86
N GLN A 35 3.77 -8.95 -4.41
CA GLN A 35 4.08 -10.10 -3.56
C GLN A 35 3.18 -11.29 -3.93
N GLU A 36 3.65 -12.50 -3.66
CA GLU A 36 2.87 -13.71 -3.93
C GLU A 36 1.79 -13.95 -2.87
N SER A 37 0.66 -14.54 -3.29
CA SER A 37 -0.49 -14.80 -2.42
C SER A 37 -0.19 -15.74 -1.25
N GLY A 38 0.76 -16.67 -1.42
CA GLY A 38 1.21 -17.58 -0.37
C GLY A 38 1.72 -16.82 0.86
N ARG A 39 2.56 -15.81 0.65
CA ARG A 39 3.11 -15.00 1.75
C ARG A 39 2.05 -14.18 2.48
N HIS A 40 1.01 -13.73 1.77
CA HIS A 40 -0.14 -13.08 2.40
C HIS A 40 -0.95 -14.05 3.26
N ALA A 41 -1.17 -15.27 2.78
CA ALA A 41 -1.87 -16.31 3.55
C ALA A 41 -1.08 -16.73 4.80
N GLU A 42 0.23 -16.92 4.69
CA GLU A 42 1.12 -17.22 5.83
C GLU A 42 1.12 -16.09 6.86
N THR A 43 1.07 -14.84 6.42
CA THR A 43 0.96 -13.68 7.30
C THR A 43 -0.37 -13.68 8.06
N LEU A 44 -1.49 -13.99 7.38
CA LEU A 44 -2.79 -14.13 8.01
C LEU A 44 -2.84 -15.34 8.97
N ASP A 45 -2.15 -16.44 8.66
CA ASP A 45 -2.01 -17.58 9.57
C ASP A 45 -1.30 -17.19 10.85
N ALA A 46 -0.20 -16.45 10.76
CA ALA A 46 0.54 -15.99 11.94
C ALA A 46 -0.35 -15.09 12.82
N ILE A 47 -1.10 -14.17 12.21
CA ILE A 47 -2.01 -13.27 12.93
C ILE A 47 -3.16 -14.05 13.58
N THR A 48 -3.83 -14.92 12.84
CA THR A 48 -4.98 -15.68 13.34
C THR A 48 -4.59 -16.68 14.43
N LYS A 49 -3.41 -17.31 14.32
CA LYS A 49 -2.85 -18.16 15.38
C LYS A 49 -2.50 -17.37 16.63
N TYR A 50 -1.87 -16.20 16.48
CA TYR A 50 -1.54 -15.34 17.62
C TYR A 50 -2.79 -14.88 18.39
N LEU A 51 -3.92 -14.72 17.70
CA LEU A 51 -5.20 -14.30 18.28
C LEU A 51 -6.08 -15.47 18.74
N ASP A 52 -5.58 -16.71 18.73
CA ASP A 52 -6.32 -17.93 19.04
C ASP A 52 -7.59 -18.14 18.18
N LEU A 53 -7.58 -17.66 16.93
CA LEU A 53 -8.69 -17.79 15.98
C LEU A 53 -8.59 -19.04 15.09
N GLY A 54 -7.44 -19.73 15.12
CA GLY A 54 -7.11 -20.88 14.28
C GLY A 54 -6.14 -20.51 13.14
N THR A 55 -6.08 -21.36 12.12
CA THR A 55 -5.21 -21.18 10.94
C THR A 55 -6.04 -20.71 9.75
N TYR A 56 -5.82 -19.49 9.27
CA TYR A 56 -6.54 -18.90 8.14
C TYR A 56 -6.51 -19.76 6.86
N SER A 57 -5.36 -20.34 6.51
CA SER A 57 -5.14 -21.11 5.29
C SER A 57 -5.95 -22.40 5.25
N GLU A 58 -6.23 -23.00 6.42
CA GLU A 58 -7.05 -24.21 6.59
C GLU A 58 -8.56 -23.94 6.45
N TRP A 59 -8.98 -22.68 6.44
CA TRP A 59 -10.39 -22.34 6.28
C TRP A 59 -10.84 -22.51 4.83
N ASP A 60 -12.13 -22.85 4.68
CA ASP A 60 -12.80 -22.73 3.39
C ASP A 60 -12.93 -21.26 2.96
N GLU A 61 -13.23 -21.06 1.68
CA GLU A 61 -13.29 -19.72 1.10
C GLU A 61 -14.40 -18.87 1.72
N GLU A 62 -15.53 -19.48 2.07
CA GLU A 62 -16.66 -18.77 2.69
C GLU A 62 -16.26 -18.17 4.04
N LYS A 63 -15.58 -18.96 4.89
CA LYS A 63 -15.08 -18.50 6.19
C LYS A 63 -13.97 -17.47 6.05
N LYS A 64 -13.08 -17.59 5.06
CA LYS A 64 -12.07 -16.57 4.75
C LYS A 64 -12.71 -15.23 4.42
N LEU A 65 -13.72 -15.24 3.54
CA LEU A 65 -14.45 -14.04 3.14
C LEU A 65 -15.22 -13.41 4.31
N ASP A 66 -15.90 -14.21 5.13
CA ASP A 66 -16.62 -13.71 6.32
C ASP A 66 -15.66 -13.03 7.30
N PHE A 67 -14.55 -13.69 7.65
CA PHE A 67 -13.53 -13.15 8.53
C PHE A 67 -12.96 -11.83 8.00
N LEU A 68 -12.48 -11.81 6.74
CA LEU A 68 -11.87 -10.61 6.16
C LEU A 68 -12.88 -9.46 6.09
N THR A 69 -14.11 -9.72 5.68
CA THR A 69 -15.16 -8.69 5.58
C THR A 69 -15.51 -8.10 6.94
N LYS A 70 -15.54 -8.95 7.97
CA LYS A 70 -15.80 -8.52 9.35
C LYS A 70 -14.66 -7.66 9.89
N GLU A 71 -13.42 -8.09 9.74
CA GLU A 71 -12.25 -7.35 10.22
C GLU A 71 -12.06 -6.03 9.47
N LEU A 72 -12.30 -5.99 8.15
CA LEU A 72 -12.24 -4.76 7.34
C LEU A 72 -13.28 -3.70 7.75
N LYS A 73 -14.44 -4.12 8.27
CA LYS A 73 -15.47 -3.21 8.81
C LYS A 73 -15.23 -2.84 10.27
N GLY A 74 -14.40 -3.61 10.98
CA GLY A 74 -14.03 -3.39 12.36
C GLY A 74 -13.22 -2.10 12.54
N LYS A 75 -13.37 -1.46 13.71
CA LYS A 75 -12.52 -0.31 14.11
C LYS A 75 -11.36 -0.71 15.02
N ARG A 76 -11.36 -1.95 15.50
CA ARG A 76 -10.32 -2.47 16.37
C ARG A 76 -9.12 -2.87 15.51
N PRO A 77 -7.88 -2.47 15.86
CA PRO A 77 -6.68 -2.95 15.18
C PRO A 77 -6.55 -4.48 15.29
N LEU A 78 -6.35 -5.14 14.16
CA LEU A 78 -6.18 -6.59 14.07
C LEU A 78 -4.74 -7.01 14.44
N VAL A 79 -3.74 -6.30 13.92
CA VAL A 79 -2.32 -6.65 14.08
C VAL A 79 -1.72 -5.90 15.28
N PRO A 80 -1.27 -6.59 16.33
CA PRO A 80 -0.56 -5.96 17.43
C PRO A 80 0.78 -5.37 16.96
N PRO A 81 1.18 -4.17 17.42
CA PRO A 81 2.46 -3.56 17.01
C PRO A 81 3.69 -4.42 17.32
N ASN A 82 3.63 -5.18 18.42
CA ASN A 82 4.74 -5.98 18.96
C ASN A 82 4.53 -7.49 18.73
N ILE A 83 3.80 -7.88 17.68
CA ILE A 83 3.62 -9.30 17.34
C ILE A 83 4.97 -9.94 17.00
N GLU A 84 5.30 -11.06 17.65
CA GLU A 84 6.48 -11.86 17.33
C GLU A 84 6.13 -12.88 16.25
N VAL A 85 6.78 -12.76 15.09
CA VAL A 85 6.52 -13.58 13.90
C VAL A 85 7.84 -13.95 13.21
N SER A 86 7.78 -14.88 12.26
CA SER A 86 8.96 -15.26 11.46
C SER A 86 9.49 -14.07 10.64
N PRO A 87 10.76 -14.10 10.22
CA PRO A 87 11.34 -13.05 9.37
C PRO A 87 10.53 -12.81 8.08
N ASP A 88 10.03 -13.88 7.46
CA ASP A 88 9.27 -13.79 6.21
C ASP A 88 7.91 -13.10 6.43
N VAL A 89 7.22 -13.37 7.53
CA VAL A 89 5.97 -12.67 7.86
C VAL A 89 6.24 -11.23 8.28
N LYS A 90 7.33 -11.00 9.01
CA LYS A 90 7.75 -9.66 9.44
C LYS A 90 8.02 -8.76 8.24
N GLU A 91 8.69 -9.27 7.20
CA GLU A 91 8.94 -8.51 5.98
C GLU A 91 7.64 -8.06 5.29
N VAL A 92 6.62 -8.91 5.21
CA VAL A 92 5.32 -8.53 4.63
C VAL A 92 4.67 -7.40 5.44
N LEU A 93 4.67 -7.50 6.77
CA LEU A 93 4.12 -6.48 7.65
C LEU A 93 4.87 -5.15 7.55
N ASP A 94 6.20 -5.21 7.50
CA ASP A 94 7.06 -4.03 7.40
C ASP A 94 6.92 -3.36 6.02
N THR A 95 6.79 -4.13 4.94
CA THR A 95 6.50 -3.59 3.59
C THR A 95 5.19 -2.80 3.57
N PHE A 96 4.13 -3.28 4.22
CA PHE A 96 2.88 -2.51 4.33
C PHE A 96 3.00 -1.28 5.25
N ARG A 97 3.84 -1.32 6.29
CA ARG A 97 4.13 -0.12 7.10
C ARG A 97 4.82 0.95 6.27
N ILE A 98 5.87 0.59 5.54
CA ILE A 98 6.58 1.52 4.66
C ILE A 98 5.65 2.06 3.58
N ALA A 99 4.80 1.21 3.00
CA ALA A 99 3.81 1.65 2.03
C ALA A 99 2.84 2.70 2.61
N ALA A 100 2.39 2.51 3.85
CA ALA A 100 1.54 3.48 4.55
C ALA A 100 2.28 4.79 4.87
N GLU A 101 3.59 4.74 5.16
CA GLU A 101 4.43 5.92 5.41
C GLU A 101 4.69 6.73 4.12
N LEU A 102 4.94 6.05 2.99
CA LEU A 102 5.24 6.70 1.70
C LEU A 102 4.02 7.40 1.06
N GLY A 103 2.81 6.93 1.37
CA GLY A 103 1.57 7.51 0.89
C GLY A 103 1.26 7.25 -0.59
N SER A 104 0.06 7.68 -1.02
CA SER A 104 -0.52 7.39 -2.34
C SER A 104 0.13 8.09 -3.52
N ASP A 105 0.98 9.09 -3.26
CA ASP A 105 1.68 9.83 -4.31
C ASP A 105 2.92 9.06 -4.79
N SER A 106 3.49 8.21 -3.94
CA SER A 106 4.69 7.42 -4.21
C SER A 106 4.40 6.02 -4.79
N LEU A 107 3.19 5.50 -4.54
CA LEU A 107 2.72 4.16 -4.93
C LEU A 107 1.64 4.22 -6.02
#